data_AF-A0A7S4A0T1-F1
#
_entry.id   AF-A0A7S4A0T1-F1
#
_cell.length_a   1.000
_cell.length_b   1.000
_cell.length_c   1.000
_cell.angle_alpha   90.00
_cell.angle_beta   90.00
_cell.angle_gamma   90.00
#
_symmetry.space_group_name_H-M   'P 1'
#
loop_
_entity.id
_entity.type
_entity.pdbx_description
1 polymer ?
#
loop_
_entity_poly.entity_id
_entity_poly.type
_entity_poly.pdbx_seq_one_letter_code
_entity_poly.pdbx_strand_id
1 'polypeptide(L)'
;DTLVSTHVGITATKRNKMMKDFATELAIMVKLRSPRIVSVYGVVTTDSSWLGLVVEYCGGGDLREALDADDAASIDEAQRRSWLSDISLGMAYLYSKGVEHRDLKTLNILLDGDRRCKVTDFGLSKSESLATAATQATAG
;
A
#
# COMPACT_ATOMS: atom_id res chain seq x y z
N ASP A 1 29.11 23.26 12.51
CA ASP A 1 29.64 21.90 12.76
C ASP A 1 29.36 21.54 14.21
N THR A 2 28.47 20.61 14.57
CA THR A 2 27.97 19.43 13.87
C THR A 2 26.61 19.10 14.49
N LEU A 3 25.56 19.03 13.66
CA LEU A 3 24.23 18.64 14.11
C LEU A 3 24.23 17.14 14.47
N VAL A 4 23.61 16.85 15.60
CA VAL A 4 23.48 15.55 16.26
C VAL A 4 22.81 14.55 15.32
N SER A 5 23.58 13.55 14.86
CA SER A 5 23.02 12.35 14.21
C SER A 5 22.43 11.44 15.29
N THR A 6 21.12 11.57 15.53
CA THR A 6 20.34 10.66 16.38
C THR A 6 20.17 9.31 15.67
N HIS A 7 21.15 8.42 15.81
CA HIS A 7 20.95 7.00 15.54
C HIS A 7 20.07 6.40 16.65
N VAL A 8 18.75 6.34 16.41
CA VAL A 8 17.83 5.55 17.24
C VAL A 8 18.10 4.08 16.95
N GLY A 9 19.09 3.50 17.64
CA GLY A 9 19.44 2.09 17.51
C GLY A 9 18.29 1.19 17.94
N ILE A 10 17.63 0.53 16.99
CA ILE A 10 16.65 -0.51 17.28
C ILE A 10 17.42 -1.71 17.86
N THR A 11 17.16 -2.05 19.13
CA THR A 11 17.73 -3.25 19.78
C THR A 11 17.40 -4.51 18.98
N ALA A 12 18.34 -5.46 18.92
CA ALA A 12 18.20 -6.69 18.13
C ALA A 12 16.89 -7.46 18.42
N THR A 13 16.44 -7.46 19.68
CA THR A 13 15.16 -8.05 20.11
C THR A 13 13.95 -7.34 19.48
N LYS A 14 13.96 -6.01 19.43
CA LYS A 14 12.90 -5.19 18.83
C LYS A 14 12.86 -5.40 17.30
N ARG A 15 14.02 -5.55 16.67
CA ARG A 15 14.15 -5.88 15.23
C ARG A 15 13.59 -7.26 14.90
N ASN A 16 13.92 -8.27 15.70
CA ASN A 16 13.44 -9.64 15.50
C ASN A 16 11.92 -9.75 15.65
N LYS A 17 11.34 -9.00 16.61
CA LYS A 17 9.89 -8.92 16.75
C LYS A 17 9.24 -8.26 15.53
N MET A 18 9.77 -7.12 15.10
CA MET A 18 9.28 -6.40 13.91
C MET A 18 9.31 -7.26 12.64
N MET A 19 10.37 -8.05 12.45
CA MET A 19 10.48 -8.95 11.30
C MET A 19 9.49 -10.13 11.35
N LYS A 20 9.19 -10.64 12.55
CA LYS A 20 8.17 -11.68 12.73
C LYS A 20 6.76 -11.14 12.47
N ASP A 21 6.47 -9.95 12.97
CA ASP A 21 5.19 -9.28 12.76
C ASP A 21 4.99 -9.00 11.26
N PHE A 22 6.04 -8.48 10.59
CA PHE A 22 6.06 -8.29 9.14
C PHE A 22 5.79 -9.59 8.36
N ALA A 23 6.50 -10.68 8.67
CA ALA A 23 6.33 -11.96 7.98
C ALA A 23 4.90 -12.50 8.13
N THR A 24 4.29 -12.28 9.29
CA THR A 24 2.91 -12.68 9.57
C THR A 24 1.92 -11.87 8.74
N GLU A 25 2.08 -10.55 8.70
CA GLU A 25 1.24 -9.66 7.89
C GLU A 25 1.41 -9.96 6.39
N LEU A 26 2.63 -10.13 5.91
CA LEU A 26 2.93 -10.50 4.52
C LEU A 26 2.26 -11.82 4.13
N ALA A 27 2.28 -12.82 5.00
CA ALA A 27 1.64 -14.11 4.76
C ALA A 27 0.12 -13.99 4.57
N ILE A 28 -0.52 -12.97 5.15
CA ILE A 28 -1.93 -12.64 4.91
C ILE A 28 -2.04 -11.92 3.56
N MET A 29 -1.26 -10.87 3.33
CA MET A 29 -1.30 -10.04 2.11
C MET A 29 -1.13 -10.87 0.83
N VAL A 30 -0.18 -11.80 0.81
CA VAL A 30 0.10 -12.67 -0.35
C VAL A 30 -1.07 -13.60 -0.68
N LYS A 31 -1.97 -13.89 0.27
CA LYS A 31 -3.16 -14.71 0.04
C LYS A 31 -4.37 -13.91 -0.45
N LEU A 32 -4.31 -12.58 -0.39
CA LEU A 32 -5.41 -11.73 -0.83
C LEU A 32 -5.43 -11.67 -2.36
N ARG A 33 -6.52 -12.13 -2.95
CA ARG A 33 -6.76 -12.09 -4.40
C ARG A 33 -8.16 -11.56 -4.65
N SER A 34 -8.23 -10.37 -5.24
CA SER A 34 -9.47 -9.71 -5.60
C SER A 34 -9.18 -8.77 -6.77
N PRO A 35 -10.10 -8.63 -7.75
CA PRO A 35 -9.92 -7.68 -8.85
C PRO A 35 -9.97 -6.22 -8.42
N ARG A 36 -10.22 -5.93 -7.12
CA ARG A 36 -10.29 -4.59 -6.53
C ARG A 36 -9.22 -4.31 -5.48
N ILE A 37 -8.27 -5.22 -5.33
CA ILE A 37 -7.13 -5.10 -4.42
C ILE A 37 -5.86 -5.34 -5.21
N VAL A 38 -4.83 -4.53 -4.98
CA VAL A 38 -3.51 -4.75 -5.58
C VAL A 38 -2.94 -6.06 -5.05
N SER A 39 -2.59 -6.97 -5.96
CA SER A 39 -2.07 -8.28 -5.56
C SER A 39 -0.63 -8.16 -5.06
N VAL A 40 -0.38 -8.62 -3.83
CA VAL A 40 0.99 -8.79 -3.31
C VAL A 40 1.50 -10.17 -3.71
N TYR A 41 2.66 -10.22 -4.38
CA TYR A 41 3.30 -11.45 -4.81
C TYR A 41 4.34 -11.96 -3.81
N GLY A 42 5.00 -11.04 -3.08
CA GLY A 42 5.95 -11.41 -2.04
C GLY A 42 6.93 -10.30 -1.75
N VAL A 43 8.10 -10.69 -1.26
CA VAL A 43 9.21 -9.77 -0.95
C VAL A 43 10.49 -10.23 -1.63
N VAL A 44 11.34 -9.26 -1.93
CA VAL A 44 12.69 -9.47 -2.44
C VAL A 44 13.66 -8.75 -1.49
N THR A 45 14.82 -9.36 -1.26
CA THR A 45 15.90 -8.79 -0.45
C THR A 45 17.23 -9.04 -1.15
N THR A 46 18.08 -8.03 -1.20
CA THR A 46 19.44 -8.13 -1.73
C THR A 46 20.47 -8.30 -0.61
N ASP A 47 20.22 -7.65 0.53
CA ASP A 47 21.02 -7.72 1.75
C ASP A 47 20.16 -7.32 2.97
N SER A 48 20.76 -7.37 4.17
CA SER A 48 20.08 -7.09 5.44
C SER A 48 19.51 -5.68 5.60
N SER A 49 19.86 -4.73 4.72
CA SER A 49 19.39 -3.35 4.74
C SER A 49 18.28 -3.05 3.74
N TRP A 50 18.01 -3.96 2.80
CA TRP A 50 17.03 -3.74 1.74
C TRP A 50 15.93 -4.80 1.71
N LEU A 51 14.69 -4.31 1.66
CA LEU A 51 13.47 -5.10 1.60
C LEU A 51 12.51 -4.44 0.60
N GLY A 52 12.29 -5.09 -0.53
CA GLY A 52 11.33 -4.67 -1.54
C GLY A 52 10.07 -5.52 -1.51
N LEU A 53 8.92 -4.88 -1.69
CA LEU A 53 7.65 -5.58 -1.90
C LEU A 53 7.42 -5.77 -3.40
N VAL A 54 7.09 -6.98 -3.81
CA VAL A 54 6.72 -7.29 -5.19
C VAL A 54 5.20 -7.31 -5.29
N VAL A 55 4.65 -6.38 -6.06
CA VAL A 55 3.20 -6.19 -6.21
C VAL A 55 2.79 -6.15 -7.68
N GLU A 56 1.50 -6.31 -7.90
CA GLU A 56 0.85 -6.07 -9.19
C GLU A 56 1.08 -4.63 -9.68
N TYR A 57 1.44 -4.51 -10.96
CA TYR A 57 1.59 -3.21 -11.60
C TYR A 57 0.25 -2.65 -12.05
N CYS A 58 -0.07 -1.43 -11.61
CA CYS A 58 -1.26 -0.68 -12.00
C CYS A 58 -0.82 0.55 -12.81
N GLY A 59 -0.91 0.47 -14.14
CA GLY A 59 -0.31 1.46 -15.05
C GLY A 59 -1.06 2.79 -15.17
N GLY A 60 -2.22 2.93 -14.55
CA GLY A 60 -3.05 4.15 -14.60
C GLY A 60 -2.71 5.19 -13.54
N GLY A 61 -1.63 4.99 -12.77
CA GLY A 61 -1.26 5.87 -11.66
C GLY A 61 -2.19 5.75 -10.47
N ASP A 62 -2.11 6.70 -9.56
CA ASP A 62 -3.03 6.78 -8.43
C ASP A 62 -4.26 7.64 -8.75
N LEU A 63 -5.32 7.45 -7.97
CA LEU A 63 -6.58 8.16 -8.17
C LEU A 63 -6.44 9.66 -7.90
N ARG A 64 -5.47 10.10 -7.09
CA ARG A 64 -5.23 11.53 -6.86
C ARG A 64 -4.74 12.18 -8.14
N GLU A 65 -3.76 11.59 -8.81
CA GLU A 65 -3.25 12.06 -10.11
C GLU A 65 -4.37 12.14 -11.15
N ALA A 66 -5.21 11.11 -11.24
CA ALA A 66 -6.33 11.11 -12.18
C ALA A 66 -7.37 12.21 -11.89
N LEU A 67 -7.58 12.58 -10.62
CA LEU A 67 -8.50 13.64 -10.23
C LEU A 67 -7.91 15.05 -10.40
N ASP A 68 -6.60 15.18 -10.33
CA ASP A 68 -5.89 16.46 -10.48
C ASP A 68 -5.49 16.75 -11.95
N ALA A 69 -5.59 15.77 -12.85
CA ALA A 69 -5.26 15.92 -14.26
C ALA A 69 -6.14 16.97 -14.97
N ASP A 70 -5.58 17.63 -15.99
CA ASP A 70 -6.28 18.67 -16.78
C ASP A 70 -7.56 18.13 -17.46
N ASP A 71 -7.60 16.83 -17.73
CA ASP A 71 -8.75 16.13 -18.29
C ASP A 71 -9.71 15.58 -17.23
N ALA A 72 -9.58 15.95 -15.94
CA ALA A 72 -10.49 15.52 -14.88
C ALA A 72 -11.97 15.88 -15.18
N ALA A 73 -12.20 16.92 -15.99
CA ALA A 73 -13.53 17.27 -16.51
C ALA A 73 -14.16 16.16 -17.37
N SER A 74 -13.36 15.25 -17.94
CA SER A 74 -13.81 14.08 -18.69
C SER A 74 -14.31 12.92 -17.81
N ILE A 75 -14.05 12.99 -16.50
CA ILE A 75 -14.51 11.99 -15.54
C ILE A 75 -15.99 12.24 -15.26
N ASP A 76 -16.82 11.57 -16.05
CA ASP A 76 -18.27 11.61 -15.92
C ASP A 76 -18.77 10.92 -14.64
N GLU A 77 -20.05 11.11 -14.36
CA GLU A 77 -20.68 10.55 -13.18
C GLU A 77 -20.71 9.00 -13.18
N ALA A 78 -20.77 8.39 -14.35
CA ALA A 78 -20.76 6.93 -14.48
C ALA A 78 -19.41 6.36 -14.06
N GLN A 79 -18.30 6.98 -14.49
CA GLN A 79 -16.95 6.61 -14.11
C GLN A 79 -16.73 6.82 -12.60
N ARG A 80 -17.21 7.93 -12.03
CA ARG A 80 -17.12 8.17 -10.57
C ARG A 80 -17.85 7.10 -9.77
N ARG A 81 -19.08 6.74 -10.16
CA ARG A 81 -19.83 5.64 -9.53
C ARG A 81 -19.11 4.31 -9.65
N SER A 82 -18.53 4.05 -10.81
CA SER A 82 -17.74 2.85 -11.08
C SER A 82 -16.52 2.74 -10.16
N TRP A 83 -15.76 3.82 -10.00
CA TRP A 83 -14.63 3.89 -9.06
C TRP A 83 -15.06 3.73 -7.61
N LEU A 84 -16.12 4.41 -7.18
CA LEU A 84 -16.66 4.26 -5.83
C LEU A 84 -17.11 2.82 -5.54
N SER A 85 -17.74 2.16 -6.51
CA SER A 85 -18.13 0.76 -6.40
C SER A 85 -16.91 -0.15 -6.25
N ASP A 86 -15.88 0.06 -7.06
CA ASP A 86 -14.63 -0.70 -7.02
C ASP A 86 -13.92 -0.58 -5.67
N ILE A 87 -13.76 0.65 -5.17
CA ILE A 87 -13.15 0.93 -3.87
C ILE A 87 -13.96 0.28 -2.75
N SER A 88 -15.29 0.41 -2.79
CA SER A 88 -16.18 -0.17 -1.77
C SER A 88 -16.10 -1.70 -1.73
N LEU A 89 -16.07 -2.34 -2.90
CA LEU A 89 -15.91 -3.80 -3.04
C LEU A 89 -14.54 -4.27 -2.56
N GLY A 90 -13.48 -3.52 -2.87
CA GLY A 90 -12.13 -3.78 -2.35
C GLY A 90 -12.09 -3.73 -0.82
N MET A 91 -12.60 -2.64 -0.23
CA MET A 91 -12.66 -2.49 1.22
C MET A 91 -13.50 -3.58 1.89
N ALA A 92 -14.68 -3.89 1.36
CA ALA A 92 -15.52 -4.98 1.87
C ALA A 92 -14.78 -6.33 1.83
N TYR A 93 -14.04 -6.60 0.76
CA TYR A 93 -13.20 -7.79 0.65
C TYR A 93 -12.11 -7.81 1.73
N LEU A 94 -11.34 -6.72 1.93
CA LEU A 94 -10.32 -6.65 2.99
C LEU A 94 -10.90 -6.94 4.38
N TYR A 95 -12.01 -6.28 4.72
CA TYR A 95 -12.67 -6.49 6.01
C TYR A 95 -13.15 -7.93 6.17
N SER A 96 -13.68 -8.57 5.11
CA SER A 96 -14.07 -9.98 5.15
C SER A 96 -12.91 -10.94 5.42
N LYS A 97 -11.67 -10.50 5.18
CA LYS A 97 -10.43 -11.24 5.45
C LYS A 97 -9.77 -10.83 6.77
N GLY A 98 -10.42 -10.00 7.59
CA GLY A 98 -9.88 -9.52 8.86
C GLY A 98 -8.78 -8.47 8.72
N VAL A 99 -8.69 -7.83 7.55
CA VAL A 99 -7.70 -6.80 7.25
C VAL A 99 -8.37 -5.43 7.28
N GLU A 100 -7.84 -4.54 8.11
CA GLU A 100 -8.23 -3.13 8.16
C GLU A 100 -7.20 -2.32 7.39
N HIS A 101 -7.63 -1.42 6.49
CA HIS A 101 -6.70 -0.58 5.75
C HIS A 101 -6.11 0.54 6.62
N ARG A 102 -6.97 1.29 7.33
CA ARG A 102 -6.64 2.41 8.25
C ARG A 102 -6.05 3.68 7.63
N ASP A 103 -5.65 3.68 6.37
CA ASP A 103 -5.13 4.85 5.65
C ASP A 103 -5.77 4.96 4.27
N LEU A 104 -7.10 4.83 4.19
CA LEU A 104 -7.80 4.91 2.92
C LEU A 104 -7.84 6.36 2.44
N LYS A 105 -7.16 6.63 1.33
CA LYS A 105 -7.08 7.94 0.66
C LYS A 105 -6.84 7.75 -0.83
N THR A 106 -7.03 8.79 -1.64
CA THR A 106 -6.90 8.70 -3.11
C THR A 106 -5.50 8.28 -3.57
N LEU A 107 -4.45 8.61 -2.82
CA LEU A 107 -3.07 8.16 -3.08
C LEU A 107 -2.90 6.64 -2.92
N ASN A 108 -3.77 5.98 -2.14
CA ASN A 108 -3.73 4.54 -1.89
C ASN A 108 -4.76 3.78 -2.74
N ILE A 109 -5.26 4.42 -3.80
CA ILE A 109 -6.12 3.80 -4.82
C ILE A 109 -5.39 3.89 -6.15
N LEU A 110 -5.04 2.77 -6.75
CA LEU A 110 -4.41 2.71 -8.06
C LEU A 110 -5.43 2.42 -9.16
N LEU A 111 -5.13 2.87 -10.37
CA LEU A 111 -5.89 2.56 -11.58
C LEU A 111 -5.15 1.49 -12.39
N ASP A 112 -5.84 0.43 -12.77
CA ASP A 112 -5.31 -0.56 -13.71
C ASP A 112 -5.42 -0.08 -15.17
N GLY A 113 -4.98 -0.92 -16.11
CA GLY A 113 -5.00 -0.62 -17.54
C GLY A 113 -6.41 -0.38 -18.12
N ASP A 114 -7.45 -0.85 -17.42
CA ASP A 114 -8.86 -0.68 -17.81
C ASP A 114 -9.52 0.49 -17.06
N ARG A 115 -8.72 1.34 -16.39
CA ARG A 115 -9.18 2.44 -15.53
C ARG A 115 -10.11 1.99 -14.40
N ARG A 116 -9.93 0.77 -13.89
CA ARG A 116 -10.63 0.26 -12.70
C ARG A 116 -9.80 0.53 -11.45
N CYS A 117 -10.48 0.77 -10.34
CA CYS A 117 -9.78 1.07 -9.08
C CYS A 117 -9.36 -0.21 -8.36
N LYS A 118 -8.15 -0.19 -7.82
CA LYS A 118 -7.62 -1.19 -6.90
C LYS A 118 -7.06 -0.53 -5.65
N VAL A 119 -7.43 -1.05 -4.48
CA VAL A 119 -6.93 -0.55 -3.20
C VAL A 119 -5.54 -1.14 -2.94
N THR A 120 -4.58 -0.29 -2.53
CA THR A 120 -3.20 -0.66 -2.15
C THR A 120 -2.90 -0.31 -0.69
N ASP A 121 -1.67 -0.53 -0.23
CA ASP A 121 -1.14 -0.06 1.07
C ASP A 121 -1.97 -0.48 2.29
N PHE A 122 -2.61 -1.64 2.18
CA PHE A 122 -3.33 -2.30 3.27
C PHE A 122 -2.39 -3.16 4.13
N GLY A 123 -2.78 -3.43 5.37
CA GLY A 123 -2.09 -4.40 6.25
C GLY A 123 -0.82 -3.89 6.92
N LEU A 124 -0.07 -2.96 6.31
CA LEU A 124 1.12 -2.32 6.92
C LEU A 124 0.78 -1.38 8.10
N SER A 125 -0.50 -1.05 8.29
CA SER A 125 -0.99 -0.11 9.30
C SER A 125 -1.19 -0.71 10.69
N LYS A 126 -1.10 -2.04 10.85
CA LYS A 126 -1.07 -2.68 12.19
C LYS A 126 0.32 -2.61 12.82
N SER A 127 1.36 -2.53 12.00
CA SER A 127 2.73 -2.39 12.44
C SER A 127 3.18 -0.94 12.29
N GLU A 128 2.87 -0.09 13.28
CA GLU A 128 3.36 1.31 13.37
C GLU A 128 4.89 1.40 13.16
N SER A 129 5.61 0.34 13.55
CA SER A 129 7.04 0.16 13.34
C SER A 129 7.49 0.01 11.87
N LEU A 130 6.64 -0.50 10.98
CA LEU A 130 6.95 -0.71 9.56
C LEU A 130 6.54 0.49 8.69
N ALA A 131 5.44 1.18 9.05
CA ALA A 131 4.99 2.39 8.37
C ALA A 131 6.09 3.48 8.33
N THR A 132 6.92 3.56 9.37
CA THR A 132 8.05 4.49 9.45
C THR A 132 9.15 4.18 8.40
N ALA A 133 9.34 2.91 8.03
CA ALA A 133 10.37 2.50 7.07
C ALA A 133 9.89 2.65 5.61
N ALA A 134 8.63 2.36 5.32
CA ALA A 134 8.06 2.50 3.97
C ALA A 134 7.95 3.96 3.53
N THR A 135 7.60 4.88 4.45
CA THR A 135 7.43 6.31 4.15
C THR A 135 8.74 7.00 3.75
N GLN A 136 9.91 6.48 4.16
CA GLN A 136 11.21 7.05 3.79
C GLN A 136 11.63 6.71 2.34
N ALA A 137 11.02 5.69 1.72
CA ALA A 137 11.36 5.29 0.35
C ALA A 137 10.61 6.10 -0.73
N THR A 138 9.51 6.76 -0.38
CA THR A 138 8.67 7.54 -1.32
C THR A 138 9.04 9.04 -1.36
N ALA A 139 9.99 9.49 -0.52
CA ALA A 139 10.40 10.90 -0.41
C ALA A 139 11.76 11.20 -1.09
N GLY A 140 12.20 10.36 -2.03
CA GLY A 140 13.45 10.51 -2.77
C GLY A 140 13.22 10.76 -4.25
#